data_AF-A0A9X3MNL7-F1
#
_entry.id   AF-A0A9X3MNL7-F1
#
_cell.length_a   1.000
_cell.length_b   1.000
_cell.length_c   1.000
_cell.angle_alpha   90.00
_cell.angle_beta   90.00
_cell.angle_gamma   90.00
#
_symmetry.space_group_name_H-M   'P 1'
#
loop_
_entity.id
_entity.type
_entity.pdbx_description
1 polymer ?
#
loop_
_entity_poly.entity_id
_entity_poly.type
_entity_poly.pdbx_seq_one_letter_code
_entity_poly.pdbx_strand_id
1 'polypeptide(L)' 'MSDAVEPEDIVLVCVRGRTFYARVLGAERLGRLAIAPLDPAVRARSAQVSDLRGHWRHQGDPRPPTADDKQASFDHLLDH' A
#
# COMPACT_ATOMS: atom_id res chain seq x y z
N MET A 1 9.13 17.68 -3.56
CA MET A 1 7.72 17.30 -3.37
C MET A 1 7.69 16.13 -2.42
N SER A 2 7.27 16.34 -1.17
CA SER A 2 6.95 15.24 -0.27
C SER A 2 5.57 14.72 -0.69
N ASP A 3 5.51 13.54 -1.27
CA ASP A 3 4.24 12.92 -1.65
C ASP A 3 3.34 12.78 -0.41
N ALA A 4 2.05 13.06 -0.58
CA ALA A 4 1.10 12.89 0.50
C ALA A 4 0.96 11.40 0.82
N VAL A 5 0.85 11.08 2.12
CA VAL A 5 0.60 9.72 2.58
C VAL A 5 -0.89 9.44 2.48
N GLU A 6 -1.25 8.38 1.76
CA GLU A 6 -2.63 8.00 1.43
C GLU A 6 -3.01 6.67 2.10
N PRO A 7 -4.31 6.36 2.25
CA PRO A 7 -4.76 5.03 2.66
C PRO A 7 -4.19 3.91 1.77
N GLU A 8 -3.98 2.73 2.35
CA GLU A 8 -3.33 1.55 1.76
C GLU A 8 -1.83 1.67 1.47
N ASP A 9 -1.23 2.87 1.59
CA ASP A 9 0.23 3.03 1.51
C ASP A 9 0.94 2.24 2.60
N ILE A 10 2.14 1.78 2.28
CA ILE A 10 3.04 1.16 3.26
C ILE A 10 4.00 2.20 3.79
N VAL A 11 4.15 2.24 5.11
CA VAL A 11 5.06 3.15 5.79
C VAL A 11 6.01 2.40 6.70
N LEU A 12 7.22 2.90 6.81
CA LEU A 12 8.18 2.50 7.84
C LEU A 12 8.07 3.52 8.97
N VAL A 13 7.69 3.07 10.16
CA VAL A 13 7.50 3.90 11.35
C VAL A 13 8.48 3.52 12.44
N CYS A 14 8.99 4.51 13.17
CA CYS A 14 9.83 4.32 14.35
C CYS A 14 9.14 4.92 15.58
N VAL A 15 8.60 4.05 16.43
CA VAL A 15 7.90 4.44 17.66
C VAL A 15 8.64 3.86 18.86
N ARG A 16 9.05 4.73 19.80
CA ARG A 16 9.79 4.33 21.02
C ARG A 16 11.03 3.46 20.73
N GLY A 17 11.76 3.78 19.67
CA GLY A 17 12.97 3.07 19.26
C GLY A 17 12.72 1.73 18.54
N ARG A 18 11.46 1.32 18.34
CA ARG A 18 11.12 0.15 17.54
C ARG A 18 10.68 0.58 16.15
N THR A 19 11.36 0.06 15.14
CA THR A 19 11.03 0.28 13.74
C THR A 19 10.21 -0.88 13.18
N PHE A 20 9.13 -0.60 12.47
CA PHE A 20 8.29 -1.62 11.85
C PHE A 20 7.54 -1.06 10.63
N TYR A 21 7.11 -1.97 9.75
CA TYR A 21 6.25 -1.64 8.63
C TYR A 21 4.78 -1.68 9.03
N ALA A 22 4.01 -0.72 8.52
CA ALA A 22 2.58 -0.68 8.71
C ALA A 22 1.88 -0.18 7.44
N ARG A 23 0.64 -0.60 7.26
CA ARG A 23 -0.26 -0.06 6.25
C ARG A 23 -1.02 1.13 6.81
N VAL A 24 -1.18 2.17 6.03
CA VAL A 24 -1.97 3.34 6.39
C VAL A 24 -3.44 3.03 6.18
N LEU A 25 -4.26 3.30 7.19
CA LEU A 25 -5.72 3.15 7.10
C LEU A 25 -6.40 4.50 6.81
N GLY A 26 -5.70 5.60 7.10
CA GLY A 26 -6.16 6.96 6.83
C GLY A 26 -5.46 7.98 7.72
N ALA A 27 -5.80 9.26 7.51
CA ALA A 27 -5.35 10.34 8.36
C ALA A 27 -6.27 10.50 9.59
N GLU A 28 -5.66 10.76 10.74
CA GLU A 28 -6.33 11.18 11.98
C GLU A 28 -6.13 12.68 12.21
N ARG A 29 -6.76 13.21 13.27
CA ARG A 29 -6.56 14.60 13.70
C ARG A 29 -5.13 14.79 14.23
N LEU A 30 -4.65 16.04 14.20
CA LEU A 30 -3.36 16.44 14.78
C LEU A 30 -2.12 15.77 14.14
N GLY A 31 -2.15 15.55 12.82
CA GLY A 31 -0.97 15.06 12.10
C GLY A 31 -0.61 13.61 12.40
N ARG A 32 -1.60 12.81 12.77
CA ARG A 32 -1.45 11.36 13.02
C ARG A 32 -2.02 10.56 11.86
N LEU A 33 -1.50 9.35 11.70
CA LEU A 33 -2.00 8.36 10.77
C LEU A 33 -2.54 7.18 11.55
N ALA A 34 -3.74 6.71 11.18
CA ALA A 34 -4.22 5.41 11.59
C ALA A 34 -3.44 4.35 10.81
N ILE A 35 -2.91 3.34 11.50
CA ILE A 35 -2.05 2.33 10.89
C ILE A 35 -2.40 0.91 11.34
N ALA A 36 -2.17 -0.05 10.45
CA ALA A 36 -2.21 -1.48 10.72
C ALA A 36 -0.79 -2.07 10.56
N PRO A 37 -0.09 -2.44 11.65
CA PRO A 37 1.21 -3.08 11.55
C PRO A 37 1.15 -4.38 10.73
N LEU A 38 2.19 -4.62 9.92
CA LEU A 38 2.32 -5.88 9.19
C LEU A 38 2.83 -7.02 10.09
N ASP A 39 3.55 -6.68 11.16
CA ASP A 39 3.97 -7.61 12.20
C ASP A 39 2.86 -7.74 13.26
N PRO A 40 2.25 -8.93 13.45
CA PRO A 40 1.18 -9.14 14.42
C PRO A 40 1.63 -8.97 15.89
N ALA A 41 2.94 -9.02 16.17
CA ALA A 41 3.47 -8.73 17.51
C ALA A 41 3.46 -7.23 17.85
N VAL A 42 3.26 -6.35 16.86
CA VAL A 42 3.16 -4.90 17.06
C VAL A 42 1.70 -4.50 17.28
N ARG A 43 1.42 -3.84 18.41
CA ARG A 43 0.07 -3.39 18.78
C ARG A 43 -0.21 -1.92 18.50
N ALA A 44 0.73 -1.19 17.91
CA ALA A 44 0.54 0.22 17.57
C ALA A 44 -0.59 0.38 16.55
N ARG A 45 -1.51 1.32 16.78
CA ARG A 45 -2.65 1.63 15.89
C ARG A 45 -2.61 3.03 15.29
N SER A 46 -1.73 3.87 15.80
CA SER A 46 -1.48 5.20 15.24
C SER A 46 -0.01 5.59 15.38
N ALA A 47 0.45 6.45 14.47
CA ALA A 47 1.78 7.03 14.47
C ALA A 47 1.70 8.52 14.12
N GLN A 48 2.63 9.33 14.62
CA GLN A 48 2.80 10.70 14.16
C GLN A 48 3.47 10.70 12.79
N VAL A 49 3.20 11.72 11.97
CA VAL A 49 3.96 11.93 10.72
C VAL A 49 5.46 12.07 11.01
N SER A 50 5.85 12.61 12.17
CA SER A 50 7.26 12.70 12.61
C SER A 50 7.91 11.34 12.88
N ASP A 51 7.12 10.28 13.08
CA ASP A 51 7.62 8.93 13.32
C ASP A 51 7.94 8.19 12.01
N LEU A 52 7.54 8.74 10.86
CA LEU A 52 7.76 8.14 9.55
C LEU A 52 9.24 8.22 9.14
N ARG A 53 9.76 7.10 8.66
CA ARG A 53 11.13 6.93 8.16
C ARG A 53 11.19 6.50 6.70
N GLY A 54 10.07 6.03 6.14
CA GLY A 54 9.94 5.62 4.75
C GLY A 54 8.48 5.50 4.35
N HIS A 55 8.21 5.68 3.06
CA HIS A 55 6.88 5.69 2.46
C HIS A 55 6.94 5.03 1.09
N TRP A 56 6.06 4.07 0.87
CA TRP A 56 5.84 3.40 -0.41
C TRP A 56 4.38 3.52 -0.76
N ARG A 57 4.11 4.18 -1.87
CA ARG A 57 2.75 4.34 -2.38
C ARG A 57 2.17 2.98 -2.74
N HIS A 58 0.91 2.79 -2.39
CA HIS A 58 0.12 1.71 -2.94
C HIS A 58 -0.04 1.98 -4.44
N GLN A 59 0.65 1.18 -5.26
CA GLN A 59 0.27 1.07 -6.65
C GLN A 59 -1.04 0.27 -6.63
N GLY A 60 -2.16 0.95 -6.89
CA GLY A 60 -3.46 0.32 -7.08
C GLY A 60 -3.41 -0.79 -8.13
N ASP A 61 -4.54 -1.47 -8.37
CA ASP A 61 -4.55 -2.63 -9.25
C ASP A 61 -3.93 -2.29 -10.63
N PRO A 62 -2.76 -2.85 -10.98
CA PRO A 62 -2.13 -2.59 -12.28
C PRO A 62 -2.90 -3.27 -13.40
N ARG A 63 -3.93 -4.08 -13.08
CA ARG A 63 -4.77 -4.72 -14.06
C ARG A 63 -5.56 -3.65 -14.82
N PRO A 64 -5.36 -3.48 -16.13
CA PRO A 64 -6.31 -2.72 -16.92
C PRO A 64 -7.71 -3.33 -16.70
N PRO A 65 -8.77 -2.51 -16.60
CA PRO A 65 -10.14 -3.02 -16.53
C PRO A 65 -10.30 -4.03 -17.67
N THR A 66 -10.73 -5.24 -17.32
CA THR A 66 -10.60 -6.43 -18.16
C THR A 66 -11.00 -6.18 -19.61
N ALA A 67 -10.10 -6.68 -20.47
CA ALA A 67 -10.09 -6.72 -21.92
C ALA A 67 -11.46 -6.84 -22.61
N ASP A 68 -11.59 -6.11 -23.73
CA ASP A 68 -12.48 -6.39 -24.85
C ASP A 68 -12.44 -7.90 -25.17
N ASP A 69 -13.61 -8.54 -25.34
CA ASP A 69 -13.85 -10.00 -25.50
C ASP A 69 -13.17 -10.67 -26.73
N LYS A 70 -12.16 -10.03 -27.31
CA LYS A 70 -11.41 -10.50 -28.47
C LYS A 70 -10.09 -11.15 -28.07
N GLN A 71 -10.14 -12.03 -27.07
CA GLN A 71 -9.06 -12.99 -26.89
C GLN A 71 -9.14 -13.98 -28.06
N ALA A 72 -8.43 -13.63 -29.14
CA ALA A 72 -8.34 -14.42 -30.36
C ALA A 72 -7.93 -15.84 -30.02
N SER A 73 -8.80 -16.80 -30.35
CA SER A 73 -8.47 -18.22 -30.30
C SER A 73 -7.29 -18.50 -31.22
N PHE A 74 -6.34 -19.32 -30.76
CA PHE A 74 -5.20 -19.81 -31.54
C PHE A 74 -5.56 -21.03 -32.41
N ASP A 75 -6.85 -21.31 -32.63
CA ASP A 75 -7.33 -22.46 -33.41
C ASP A 75 -6.83 -22.48 -34.86
N HIS A 76 -6.38 -21.35 -35.41
CA HIS A 76 -5.92 -21.29 -36.80
C HIS A 76 -4.45 -21.71 -37.04
N LEU A 77 -3.72 -22.11 -35.99
CA LEU A 77 -2.29 -22.51 -36.09
C LEU A 77 -2.06 -24.02 -36.20
N LEU A 78 -3.11 -24.84 -36.19
CA LEU A 78 -2.99 -26.30 -36.16
C LEU A 78 -3.48 -27.00 -37.44
N ASP A 79 -3.97 -26.27 -38.43
CA ASP A 79 -4.30 -26.84 -39.74
C ASP A 79 -3.04 -26.84 -40.64
N HIS A 80 -2.30 -27.95 -40.59
CA HIS A 80 -1.25 -28.31 -41.55
C HIS A 80 -1.62 -29.59 -42.30
#